data_AF-A0A819Y6D2-F1
#
_entry.id   AF-A0A819Y6D2-F1
#
_cell.length_a   1.000
_cell.length_b   1.000
_cell.length_c   1.000
_cell.angle_alpha   90.00
_cell.angle_beta   90.00
_cell.angle_gamma   90.00
#
_symmetry.space_group_name_H-M   'P 1'
#
loop_
_entity.id
_entity.type
_entity.pdbx_description
1 polymer ?
#
loop_
_entity_poly.entity_id
_entity_poly.type
_entity_poly.pdbx_seq_one_letter_code
_entity_poly.pdbx_strand_id
1 'polypeptide(L)'
;MLLIGVSLTEVRIKAKLRQRKCRENKIKRLINKPSSSSFKTRQSFSKSLKKVKSSLPKCDRKKVAIQHLAEKFSLVPKSKHQRITLQLADKLKTDVHNFYQRDDISYQLPGKRDTVVVKDDDGKQVTYQKGILITNLRKTYEFFKDENKSVDLSRSSLADLRPVFVVSKSAFGT
;
A
#
# COMPACT_ATOMS: atom_id res chain seq x y z
N MET A 1 9.90 -5.30 -42.64
CA MET A 1 9.57 -6.31 -41.61
C MET A 1 8.07 -6.46 -41.54
N LEU A 2 7.51 -7.57 -42.06
CA LEU A 2 6.08 -7.84 -42.03
C LEU A 2 5.71 -8.38 -40.64
N LEU A 3 4.85 -7.66 -39.90
CA LEU A 3 4.28 -8.12 -38.64
C LEU A 3 3.27 -9.23 -38.94
N ILE A 4 3.68 -10.48 -38.74
CA ILE A 4 2.82 -11.66 -38.82
C ILE A 4 1.84 -11.59 -37.63
N GLY A 5 0.64 -11.07 -37.88
CA GLY A 5 -0.44 -11.05 -36.91
C GLY A 5 -0.92 -12.47 -36.60
N VAL A 6 -1.13 -12.75 -35.30
CA VAL A 6 -1.65 -14.03 -34.82
C VAL A 6 -3.05 -14.27 -35.41
N SER A 7 -3.28 -15.47 -35.97
CA SER A 7 -4.55 -15.81 -36.59
C SER A 7 -5.72 -15.80 -35.59
N LEU A 8 -6.91 -15.39 -36.03
CA LEU A 8 -8.09 -15.28 -35.18
C LEU A 8 -8.51 -16.63 -34.56
N THR A 9 -8.22 -17.74 -35.25
CA THR A 9 -8.42 -19.12 -34.80
C THR A 9 -7.51 -19.45 -33.62
N GLU A 10 -6.23 -19.07 -33.67
CA GLU A 10 -5.30 -19.25 -32.55
C GLU A 10 -5.73 -18.47 -31.30
N VAL A 11 -6.25 -17.25 -31.47
CA VAL A 11 -6.79 -16.45 -30.36
C VAL A 11 -7.99 -17.16 -29.72
N ARG A 12 -8.92 -17.69 -30.52
CA ARG A 12 -10.08 -18.45 -30.04
C ARG A 12 -9.68 -19.75 -29.34
N ILE A 13 -8.69 -20.47 -29.86
CA ILE A 13 -8.16 -21.70 -29.25
C ILE A 13 -7.49 -21.38 -27.91
N LYS A 14 -6.65 -20.34 -27.84
CA LYS A 14 -6.02 -19.87 -26.59
C LYS A 14 -7.06 -19.45 -25.56
N ALA A 15 -8.14 -18.79 -25.97
CA ALA A 15 -9.24 -18.42 -25.07
C ALA A 15 -9.98 -19.65 -24.51
N LYS A 16 -10.30 -20.65 -25.35
CA LYS A 16 -10.91 -21.91 -24.92
C LYS A 16 -10.00 -22.69 -23.95
N LEU A 17 -8.70 -22.77 -24.24
CA LEU A 17 -7.71 -23.42 -23.37
C LEU A 17 -7.61 -22.71 -22.01
N ARG A 18 -7.59 -21.37 -22.00
CA ARG A 18 -7.61 -20.57 -20.76
C ARG A 18 -8.87 -20.84 -19.94
N GLN A 19 -10.05 -20.88 -20.57
CA GLN A 19 -11.31 -21.20 -19.89
C GLN A 19 -11.31 -22.62 -19.30
N ARG A 20 -10.81 -23.61 -20.04
CA ARG A 20 -10.69 -25.00 -19.57
C ARG A 20 -9.75 -25.09 -18.36
N LYS A 21 -8.57 -24.49 -18.44
CA LYS A 21 -7.60 -24.44 -17.32
C LYS A 21 -8.19 -23.76 -16.08
N CYS A 22 -8.96 -22.67 -16.26
CA CYS A 22 -9.69 -22.02 -15.17
C CYS A 22 -10.73 -22.95 -14.50
N ARG A 23 -11.47 -23.75 -15.29
CA ARG A 23 -12.43 -24.73 -14.76
C ARG A 23 -11.74 -25.85 -14.00
N GLU A 24 -10.68 -26.42 -14.55
CA GLU A 24 -9.90 -27.49 -13.92
C GLU A 24 -9.28 -27.02 -12.60
N ASN A 25 -8.69 -25.82 -12.58
CA ASN A 25 -8.14 -25.22 -11.34
C ASN A 25 -9.22 -24.96 -10.29
N LYS A 26 -10.45 -24.59 -10.70
CA LYS A 26 -11.58 -24.43 -9.79
C LYS A 26 -11.97 -25.76 -9.14
N ILE A 27 -11.99 -26.85 -9.91
CA ILE A 27 -12.28 -28.20 -9.42
C ILE A 27 -11.18 -28.66 -8.45
N LYS A 28 -9.91 -28.52 -8.82
CA LYS A 28 -8.77 -28.87 -7.94
C LYS A 28 -8.79 -28.11 -6.62
N ARG A 29 -9.14 -26.83 -6.62
CA ARG A 29 -9.30 -26.02 -5.39
C ARG A 29 -10.45 -26.47 -4.50
N LEU A 30 -11.51 -27.06 -5.07
CA LEU A 30 -12.63 -27.60 -4.29
C LEU A 30 -12.27 -28.94 -3.65
N ILE A 31 -11.52 -29.80 -4.36
CA ILE A 31 -11.08 -31.10 -3.88
C ILE A 31 -10.02 -30.95 -2.78
N ASN A 32 -9.06 -30.04 -2.96
CA ASN A 32 -7.92 -29.89 -2.05
C ASN A 32 -8.19 -28.90 -0.90
N LYS A 33 -9.44 -28.47 -0.67
CA LYS A 33 -9.73 -27.52 0.41
C LYS A 33 -9.76 -28.29 1.74
N PRO A 34 -8.84 -28.01 2.68
CA PRO A 34 -8.90 -28.62 4.01
C PRO A 34 -10.23 -28.27 4.68
N SER A 35 -10.85 -29.25 5.35
CA SER A 35 -12.19 -29.15 5.97
C SER A 35 -12.20 -28.29 7.25
N SER A 36 -11.39 -27.24 7.33
CA SER A 36 -11.27 -26.38 8.51
C SER A 36 -12.20 -25.17 8.48
N SER A 37 -12.88 -24.89 7.36
CA SER A 37 -13.82 -23.78 7.29
C SER A 37 -15.25 -24.26 7.50
N SER A 38 -15.98 -23.64 8.42
CA SER A 38 -17.39 -23.92 8.73
C SER A 38 -18.34 -23.83 7.51
N PHE A 39 -17.89 -23.24 6.39
CA PHE A 39 -18.65 -23.15 5.13
C PHE A 39 -17.98 -23.90 3.98
N LYS A 40 -18.71 -24.83 3.38
CA LYS A 40 -18.22 -25.68 2.26
C LYS A 40 -17.80 -24.85 1.04
N THR A 41 -18.57 -23.82 0.66
CA THR A 41 -18.29 -23.00 -0.53
C THR A 41 -18.33 -21.49 -0.23
N ARG A 42 -17.67 -20.69 -1.10
CA ARG A 42 -17.78 -19.21 -1.03
C ARG A 42 -19.23 -18.74 -1.17
N GLN A 43 -20.01 -19.42 -2.01
CA GLN A 43 -21.41 -19.10 -2.22
C GLN A 43 -22.24 -19.37 -0.95
N SER A 44 -22.01 -20.49 -0.26
CA SER A 44 -22.70 -20.78 1.00
C SER A 44 -22.34 -19.75 2.08
N PHE A 45 -21.06 -19.38 2.18
CA PHE A 45 -20.62 -18.29 3.07
C PHE A 45 -21.31 -16.96 2.77
N SER A 46 -21.33 -16.54 1.50
CA SER A 46 -21.99 -15.29 1.10
C SER A 46 -23.49 -15.30 1.40
N LYS A 47 -24.17 -16.44 1.18
CA LYS A 47 -25.59 -16.60 1.52
C LYS A 47 -25.82 -16.48 3.02
N SER A 48 -24.99 -17.13 3.83
CA SER A 48 -25.06 -17.02 5.30
C SER A 48 -24.81 -15.58 5.77
N LEU A 49 -23.80 -14.90 5.24
CA LEU A 49 -23.56 -13.49 5.53
C LEU A 49 -24.75 -12.61 5.16
N LYS A 50 -25.42 -12.88 4.02
CA LYS A 50 -26.60 -12.11 3.59
C LYS A 50 -27.74 -12.27 4.59
N LYS A 51 -28.01 -13.51 5.06
CA LYS A 51 -29.01 -13.79 6.10
C LYS A 51 -28.68 -13.10 7.42
N VAL A 52 -27.43 -13.18 7.88
CA VAL A 52 -26.99 -12.50 9.11
C VAL A 52 -27.17 -10.99 8.97
N LYS A 53 -26.76 -10.39 7.85
CA LYS A 53 -26.91 -8.95 7.61
C LYS A 53 -28.36 -8.49 7.61
N SER A 54 -29.31 -9.30 7.14
CA SER A 54 -30.73 -8.98 7.20
C SER A 54 -31.33 -9.10 8.60
N SER A 55 -30.79 -10.00 9.44
CA SER A 55 -31.24 -10.19 10.82
C SER A 55 -30.60 -9.23 11.81
N LEU A 56 -29.53 -8.54 11.41
CA LEU A 56 -28.89 -7.52 12.24
C LEU A 56 -29.68 -6.21 12.21
N PRO A 57 -29.73 -5.46 13.33
CA PRO A 57 -30.36 -4.15 13.37
C PRO A 57 -29.72 -3.19 12.36
N LYS A 58 -30.56 -2.37 11.72
CA LYS A 58 -30.14 -1.28 10.82
C LYS A 58 -29.62 -0.08 11.63
N CYS A 59 -28.56 -0.29 12.41
CA CYS A 59 -27.88 0.78 13.13
C CYS A 59 -26.45 0.95 12.62
N ASP A 60 -25.90 2.15 12.75
CA ASP A 60 -24.53 2.46 12.32
C ASP A 60 -23.50 1.75 13.20
N ARG A 61 -23.85 1.51 14.47
CA ARG A 61 -22.98 0.87 15.47
C ARG A 61 -23.08 -0.66 15.52
N LYS A 62 -23.72 -1.32 14.55
CA LYS A 62 -23.84 -2.80 14.50
C LYS A 62 -22.51 -3.55 14.61
N LYS A 63 -21.40 -2.96 14.14
CA LYS A 63 -20.06 -3.54 14.29
C LYS A 63 -19.64 -3.68 15.76
N VAL A 64 -19.92 -2.67 16.58
CA VAL A 64 -19.59 -2.64 18.01
C VAL A 64 -20.41 -3.68 18.76
N ALA A 65 -21.71 -3.79 18.45
CA ALA A 65 -22.57 -4.82 19.05
C ALA A 65 -22.10 -6.25 18.72
N ILE A 66 -21.69 -6.51 17.46
CA ILE A 66 -21.13 -7.81 17.06
C ILE A 66 -19.81 -8.09 17.78
N GLN A 67 -18.96 -7.07 17.95
CA GLN A 67 -17.71 -7.20 18.67
C GLN A 67 -17.94 -7.56 20.14
N HIS A 68 -18.84 -6.86 20.84
CA HIS A 68 -19.19 -7.18 22.22
C HIS A 68 -19.82 -8.56 22.38
N LEU A 69 -20.66 -8.98 21.43
CA LEU A 69 -21.19 -10.36 21.42
C LEU A 69 -20.06 -11.37 21.21
N ALA A 70 -19.14 -11.11 20.28
CA ALA A 70 -17.99 -11.99 20.05
C ALA A 70 -17.07 -12.07 21.28
N GLU A 71 -16.85 -10.95 21.99
CA GLU A 71 -16.12 -10.89 23.26
C GLU A 71 -16.82 -11.72 24.33
N LYS A 72 -18.13 -11.52 24.51
CA LYS A 72 -18.97 -12.27 25.47
C LYS A 72 -18.92 -13.78 25.24
N PHE A 73 -18.88 -14.21 23.98
CA PHE A 73 -18.83 -15.63 23.59
C PHE A 73 -17.42 -16.15 23.30
N SER A 74 -16.35 -15.39 23.62
CA SER A 74 -14.96 -15.80 23.38
C SER A 74 -14.63 -16.18 21.93
N LEU A 75 -15.28 -15.55 20.96
CA LEU A 75 -15.08 -15.74 19.52
C LEU A 75 -14.10 -14.74 18.91
N VAL A 76 -13.51 -13.85 19.72
CA VAL A 76 -12.56 -12.84 19.24
C VAL A 76 -11.26 -13.52 18.83
N PRO A 77 -10.83 -13.41 17.56
CA PRO A 77 -9.50 -13.87 17.19
C PRO A 77 -8.47 -13.05 17.96
N LYS A 78 -7.60 -13.72 18.75
CA LYS A 78 -6.45 -13.08 19.40
C LYS A 78 -5.70 -12.27 18.34
N SER A 79 -5.41 -11.00 18.63
CA SER A 79 -4.68 -10.12 17.70
C SER A 79 -3.39 -10.84 17.27
N LYS A 80 -3.29 -11.17 15.98
CA LYS A 80 -2.12 -11.86 15.44
C LYS A 80 -0.96 -10.89 15.42
N HIS A 81 -0.20 -10.86 16.51
CA HIS A 81 0.97 -10.01 16.74
C HIS A 81 0.65 -8.50 16.72
N GLN A 82 0.90 -7.83 17.84
CA GLN A 82 1.12 -6.39 17.76
C GLN A 82 2.37 -6.21 16.90
N ARG A 83 2.26 -5.50 15.78
CA ARG A 83 3.44 -5.06 15.04
C ARG A 83 4.19 -4.15 16.01
N ILE A 84 5.30 -4.65 16.58
CA ILE A 84 6.29 -3.77 17.19
C ILE A 84 6.79 -2.91 16.04
N THR A 85 6.26 -1.71 15.92
CA THR A 85 6.81 -0.70 15.02
C THR A 85 8.18 -0.38 15.58
N LEU A 86 9.24 -0.91 14.95
CA LEU A 86 10.60 -0.46 15.20
C LEU A 86 10.60 1.04 14.91
N GLN A 87 10.64 1.85 15.97
CA GLN A 87 10.78 3.29 15.81
C GLN A 87 12.17 3.55 15.27
N LEU A 88 12.23 4.26 14.15
CA LEU A 88 13.47 4.63 13.52
C LEU A 88 14.17 5.69 14.38
N ALA A 89 15.48 5.57 14.55
CA ALA A 89 16.27 6.53 15.32
C ALA A 89 16.11 7.96 14.77
N ASP A 90 15.90 8.94 15.64
CA ASP A 90 15.61 10.32 15.22
C ASP A 90 16.75 10.95 14.42
N LYS A 91 18.01 10.62 14.76
CA LYS A 91 19.21 11.02 14.00
C LYS A 91 19.08 10.68 12.52
N LEU A 92 18.65 9.46 12.23
CA LEU A 92 18.53 8.96 10.88
C LEU A 92 17.39 9.69 10.12
N LYS A 93 16.29 10.05 10.81
CA LYS A 93 15.24 10.89 10.20
C LYS A 93 15.79 12.26 9.82
N THR A 94 16.58 12.87 10.69
CA THR A 94 17.24 14.16 10.44
C THR A 94 18.22 14.05 9.27
N ASP A 95 19.01 12.99 9.19
CA ASP A 95 19.95 12.77 8.09
C ASP A 95 19.23 12.62 6.74
N VAL A 96 18.12 11.86 6.71
CA VAL A 96 17.28 11.74 5.52
C VAL A 96 16.64 13.07 5.13
N HIS A 97 16.17 13.84 6.12
CA HIS A 97 15.60 15.16 5.88
C HIS A 97 16.63 16.11 5.25
N ASN A 98 17.83 16.16 5.81
CA ASN A 98 18.95 16.97 5.31
C ASN A 98 19.40 16.52 3.91
N PHE A 99 19.43 15.21 3.66
CA PHE A 99 19.74 14.66 2.35
C PHE A 99 18.77 15.16 1.27
N TYR A 100 17.46 15.18 1.57
CA TYR A 100 16.46 15.69 0.63
C TYR A 100 16.55 17.20 0.38
N GLN A 101 17.08 17.97 1.33
CA GLN A 101 17.23 19.43 1.20
C GLN A 101 18.43 19.85 0.34
N ARG A 102 19.33 18.94 -0.02
CA ARG A 102 20.47 19.29 -0.87
C ARG A 102 20.05 19.61 -2.29
N ASP A 103 20.70 20.61 -2.88
CA ASP A 103 20.40 21.13 -4.22
C ASP A 103 20.66 20.13 -5.35
N ASP A 104 21.50 19.11 -5.12
CA ASP A 104 21.78 18.02 -6.05
C ASP A 104 20.71 16.91 -6.03
N ILE A 105 19.94 16.81 -4.94
CA ILE A 105 18.84 15.86 -4.78
C ILE A 105 17.50 16.49 -5.16
N SER A 106 17.22 17.69 -4.66
CA SER A 106 15.99 18.41 -4.95
C SER A 106 16.25 19.87 -5.32
N TYR A 107 15.56 20.32 -6.37
CA TYR A 107 15.63 21.69 -6.84
C TYR A 107 14.50 22.51 -6.22
N GLN A 108 14.85 23.59 -5.52
CA GLN A 108 13.89 24.51 -4.93
C GLN A 108 13.18 25.32 -6.01
N LEU A 109 11.85 25.33 -5.98
CA LEU A 109 11.06 26.07 -6.95
C LEU A 109 11.16 27.58 -6.70
N PRO A 110 11.22 28.42 -7.75
CA PRO A 110 11.33 29.87 -7.57
C PRO A 110 9.97 30.57 -7.34
N GLY A 111 8.84 29.89 -7.53
CA GLY A 111 7.53 30.53 -7.56
C GLY A 111 6.96 30.89 -6.18
N LYS A 112 6.37 32.07 -6.01
CA LYS A 112 5.71 32.48 -4.76
C LYS A 112 4.56 31.56 -4.33
N ARG A 113 3.89 30.94 -5.30
CA ARG A 113 2.81 29.95 -5.08
C ARG A 113 3.35 28.57 -4.68
N ASP A 114 4.64 28.35 -4.82
CA ASP A 114 5.32 27.09 -4.52
C ASP A 114 5.80 27.07 -3.08
N THR A 115 4.95 27.52 -2.15
CA THR A 115 5.20 27.48 -0.71
C THR A 115 4.29 26.47 -0.03
N VAL A 116 4.76 25.88 1.07
CA VAL A 116 4.01 24.95 1.92
C VAL A 116 4.24 25.35 3.37
N VAL A 117 3.15 25.48 4.13
CA VAL A 117 3.21 25.70 5.57
C VAL A 117 3.17 24.33 6.25
N VAL A 118 4.21 24.03 7.02
CA VAL A 118 4.33 22.80 7.81
C VAL A 118 4.30 23.17 9.30
N LYS A 119 3.66 22.34 10.11
CA LYS A 119 3.71 22.47 11.58
C LYS A 119 4.88 21.64 12.08
N ASP A 120 5.79 22.29 12.79
CA ASP A 120 6.88 21.61 13.50
C ASP A 120 6.35 20.90 14.75
N ASP A 121 7.19 20.04 15.33
CA ASP A 121 6.88 19.29 16.55
C ASP A 121 6.56 20.22 17.75
N ASP A 122 7.13 21.43 17.76
CA ASP A 122 6.85 22.49 18.75
C ASP A 122 5.50 23.21 18.53
N GLY A 123 4.74 22.81 17.49
CA GLY A 123 3.46 23.43 17.13
C GLY A 123 3.59 24.76 16.37
N LYS A 124 4.82 25.23 16.12
CA LYS A 124 5.08 26.43 15.30
C LYS A 124 4.84 26.13 13.82
N GLN A 125 4.33 27.12 13.10
CA GLN A 125 4.14 27.03 11.66
C GLN A 125 5.37 27.61 10.96
N VAL A 126 6.01 26.80 10.13
CA VAL A 126 7.15 27.21 9.31
C VAL A 126 6.79 27.08 7.84
N THR A 127 7.11 28.12 7.08
CA THR A 127 6.87 28.15 5.63
C THR A 127 8.11 27.69 4.91
N TYR A 128 7.98 26.60 4.15
CA TYR A 128 9.01 26.06 3.28
C TYR A 128 8.66 26.31 1.82
N GLN A 129 9.68 26.56 1.01
CA GLN A 129 9.54 26.54 -0.44
C GLN A 129 9.50 25.07 -0.91
N LYS A 130 8.64 24.76 -1.88
CA LYS A 130 8.56 23.43 -2.47
C LYS A 130 9.84 23.12 -3.23
N GLY A 131 10.37 21.92 -3.03
CA GLY A 131 11.45 21.35 -3.82
C GLY A 131 10.91 20.26 -4.75
N ILE A 132 11.52 20.10 -5.92
CA ILE A 132 11.24 18.97 -6.83
C ILE A 132 12.45 18.05 -6.84
N LEU A 133 12.23 16.76 -6.63
CA LEU A 133 13.27 15.76 -6.83
C LEU A 133 13.79 15.81 -8.26
N ILE A 134 15.11 16.03 -8.40
CA ILE A 134 15.78 16.08 -9.70
C ILE A 134 15.70 14.71 -10.37
N THR A 135 15.88 13.65 -9.59
CA THR A 135 15.88 12.26 -10.05
C THR A 135 14.65 11.48 -9.58
N ASN A 136 14.47 10.29 -10.14
CA ASN A 136 13.45 9.35 -9.67
C ASN A 136 13.83 8.80 -8.30
N LEU A 137 12.83 8.54 -7.46
CA LEU A 137 13.00 7.98 -6.11
C LEU A 137 13.90 6.73 -6.05
N ARG A 138 13.91 5.91 -7.11
CA ARG A 138 14.82 4.76 -7.23
C ARG A 138 16.30 5.19 -7.24
N LYS A 139 16.66 6.17 -8.07
CA LYS A 139 18.02 6.69 -8.15
C LYS A 139 18.40 7.46 -6.89
N THR A 140 17.48 8.25 -6.35
CA THR A 140 17.67 8.96 -5.09
C THR A 140 18.01 8.00 -3.93
N TYR A 141 17.37 6.83 -3.90
CA TYR A 141 17.69 5.78 -2.93
C TYR A 141 19.07 5.16 -3.16
N GLU A 142 19.46 4.94 -4.42
CA GLU A 142 20.80 4.45 -4.77
C GLU A 142 21.87 5.45 -4.29
N PHE A 143 21.70 6.76 -4.55
CA PHE A 143 22.60 7.80 -4.02
C PHE A 143 22.68 7.81 -2.50
N PHE A 144 21.54 7.71 -1.81
CA PHE A 144 21.52 7.66 -0.36
C PHE A 144 22.29 6.45 0.19
N LYS A 145 22.15 5.26 -0.43
CA LYS A 145 22.86 4.04 -0.04
C LYS A 145 24.35 4.10 -0.36
N ASP A 146 24.73 4.76 -1.45
CA ASP A 146 26.13 4.93 -1.85
C ASP A 146 26.89 5.82 -0.84
N GLU A 147 26.24 6.89 -0.36
CA GLU A 147 26.78 7.76 0.70
C GLU A 147 26.72 7.11 2.08
N ASN A 148 25.64 6.42 2.41
CA ASN A 148 25.36 5.88 3.74
C ASN A 148 25.28 4.35 3.74
N LYS A 149 26.39 3.70 3.37
CA LYS A 149 26.48 2.23 3.25
C LYS A 149 26.15 1.48 4.55
N SER A 150 26.38 2.10 5.71
CA SER A 150 26.11 1.51 7.02
C SER A 150 24.63 1.53 7.42
N VAL A 151 23.80 2.36 6.75
CA VAL A 151 22.42 2.59 7.18
C VAL A 151 21.50 1.58 6.50
N ASP A 152 20.84 0.73 7.29
CA ASP A 152 19.84 -0.19 6.76
C ASP A 152 18.45 0.46 6.66
N LEU A 153 18.26 1.19 5.57
CA LEU A 153 16.97 1.75 5.19
C LEU A 153 16.45 1.11 3.92
N SER A 154 15.15 0.83 3.89
CA SER A 154 14.45 0.39 2.69
C SER A 154 14.05 1.58 1.81
N ARG A 155 13.89 1.33 0.50
CA ARG A 155 13.41 2.35 -0.44
C ARG A 155 12.03 2.91 -0.07
N SER A 156 11.13 2.06 0.44
CA SER A 156 9.81 2.50 0.89
C SER A 156 9.93 3.40 2.12
N SER A 157 10.76 3.01 3.10
CA SER A 157 11.01 3.81 4.29
C SER A 157 11.62 5.17 3.95
N LEU A 158 12.56 5.22 3.00
CA LEU A 158 13.13 6.49 2.53
C LEU A 158 12.04 7.40 1.91
N ALA A 159 11.13 6.82 1.12
CA ALA A 159 10.03 7.54 0.51
C ALA A 159 9.04 8.11 1.54
N ASP A 160 8.77 7.34 2.59
CA ASP A 160 7.87 7.73 3.68
C ASP A 160 8.48 8.83 4.55
N LEU A 161 9.80 8.85 4.69
CA LEU A 161 10.56 9.88 5.43
C LEU A 161 10.81 11.16 4.63
N ARG A 162 10.37 11.21 3.37
CA ARG A 162 10.56 12.38 2.52
C ARG A 162 9.81 13.59 3.11
N PRO A 163 10.46 14.78 3.22
CA PRO A 163 9.80 15.98 3.72
C PRO A 163 8.60 16.37 2.85
N VAL A 164 7.55 16.90 3.46
CA VAL A 164 6.28 17.25 2.79
C VAL A 164 6.46 18.26 1.66
N PHE A 165 7.42 19.18 1.82
CA PHE A 165 7.73 20.20 0.81
C PHE A 165 8.53 19.65 -0.39
N VAL A 166 9.04 18.42 -0.34
CA VAL A 166 9.78 17.80 -1.45
C VAL A 166 8.88 16.89 -2.26
N VAL A 167 8.61 17.30 -3.50
CA VAL A 167 7.67 16.67 -4.42
C VAL A 167 8.41 15.85 -5.47
N SER A 168 7.83 14.73 -5.88
CA SER A 168 8.38 13.94 -7.00
C SER A 168 8.14 14.66 -8.33
N LYS A 169 9.07 14.56 -9.26
CA LYS A 169 8.94 15.12 -10.61
C LYS A 169 7.62 14.81 -11.31
N SER A 170 7.06 13.61 -11.10
CA SER A 170 5.77 13.19 -11.69
C SER A 170 4.54 13.94 -11.15
N ALA A 171 4.64 14.53 -9.95
CA ALA A 171 3.55 15.28 -9.33
C ALA A 171 3.61 16.78 -9.70
N PHE A 172 4.66 17.19 -10.42
CA PHE A 172 4.80 18.54 -10.95
C PHE A 172 4.38 18.51 -12.44
N GLY A 173 3.11 18.79 -12.73
CA GLY A 173 2.58 18.74 -14.10
C GLY A 173 1.08 18.40 -14.25
N THR A 174 0.33 18.30 -13.16
CA THR A 174 -1.14 18.29 -13.14
C THR A 174 -1.65 19.52 -12.42
#